data_AF-A0AAW2QHE3-F1
#
_entry.id   AF-A0AAW2QHE3-F1
#
_cell.length_a   1.000
_cell.length_b   1.000
_cell.length_c   1.000
_cell.angle_alpha   90.00
_cell.angle_beta   90.00
_cell.angle_gamma   90.00
#
_symmetry.space_group_name_H-M   'P 1'
#
loop_
_entity.id
_entity.type
_entity.pdbx_description
1 polymer ?
#
loop_
_entity_poly.entity_id
_entity_poly.type
_entity_poly.pdbx_seq_one_letter_code
_entity_poly.pdbx_strand_id
1 'polypeptide(L)'
;MEVWRIILHKRVQAAADFHYHWKCKEQGYCAICSGYKGCPDEFASDSGLKVNPNKSQVIVSRAAQSIRYEIVNIMGFQEGSLPIRYLGVPLVSTKLSIADCRPLLQKIDARLAGWSHLNLSFAGRTQLLRSVMSAMHAYWASIFLLRRQSLRKSKPE
;
A
#
# COMPACT_ATOMS: atom_id res chain seq x y z
N MET A 1 -8.04 11.02 -2.29
CA MET A 1 -8.77 9.87 -1.69
C MET A 1 -10.25 10.17 -1.51
N GLU A 2 -10.62 11.34 -0.99
CA GLU A 2 -12.04 11.69 -0.75
C GLU A 2 -12.85 11.93 -2.03
N VAL A 3 -12.27 12.57 -3.04
CA VAL A 3 -12.91 12.75 -4.37
C VAL A 3 -13.23 11.39 -5.01
N TRP A 4 -12.30 10.43 -4.92
CA TRP A 4 -12.50 9.06 -5.39
C TRP A 4 -13.65 8.37 -4.65
N ARG A 5 -13.71 8.54 -3.33
CA ARG A 5 -14.81 8.02 -2.51
C ARG A 5 -16.15 8.64 -2.91
N ILE A 6 -16.18 9.94 -3.21
CA ILE A 6 -17.39 10.67 -3.61
C ILE A 6 -17.86 10.24 -5.02
N ILE A 7 -16.96 10.12 -6.00
CA ILE A 7 -17.30 9.67 -7.37
C ILE A 7 -17.81 8.23 -7.34
N LEU A 8 -17.17 7.36 -6.58
CA LEU A 8 -17.54 5.95 -6.48
C LEU A 8 -18.88 5.79 -5.74
N HIS A 9 -19.13 6.57 -4.69
CA HIS A 9 -20.42 6.58 -3.98
C HIS A 9 -21.55 7.16 -4.84
N LYS A 10 -21.26 8.20 -5.65
CA LYS A 10 -22.22 8.76 -6.61
C LYS A 10 -22.60 7.74 -7.68
N ARG A 11 -21.66 6.96 -8.23
CA ARG A 11 -21.97 5.87 -9.18
C ARG A 11 -22.75 4.73 -8.54
N VAL A 12 -22.42 4.32 -7.31
CA VAL A 12 -23.16 3.29 -6.56
C VAL A 12 -24.60 3.73 -6.26
N GLN A 13 -24.84 5.02 -6.05
CA GLN A 13 -26.18 5.57 -5.77
C GLN A 13 -26.97 5.95 -7.03
N ALA A 14 -26.29 6.34 -8.13
CA ALA A 14 -26.92 6.78 -9.37
C ALA A 14 -27.28 5.63 -10.32
N ALA A 15 -26.62 4.48 -10.21
CA ALA A 15 -26.99 3.30 -10.97
C ALA A 15 -28.14 2.57 -10.25
N ALA A 16 -29.38 2.78 -10.71
CA ALA A 16 -30.56 2.02 -10.28
C ALA A 16 -30.40 0.49 -10.51
N ASP A 17 -29.45 0.12 -11.37
CA ASP A 17 -29.15 -1.25 -11.78
C ASP A 17 -27.97 -1.86 -11.00
N PHE A 18 -27.29 -1.07 -10.15
CA PHE A 18 -26.21 -1.56 -9.30
C PHE A 18 -26.78 -2.32 -8.10
N HIS A 19 -27.38 -3.46 -8.40
CA HIS A 19 -27.73 -4.46 -7.41
C HIS A 19 -26.45 -5.23 -7.07
N TYR A 20 -26.17 -5.41 -5.78
CA TYR A 20 -25.32 -6.52 -5.35
C TYR A 20 -26.01 -7.81 -5.80
N HIS A 21 -25.64 -8.31 -6.97
CA HIS A 21 -26.26 -9.50 -7.54
C HIS A 21 -25.97 -10.68 -6.60
N TRP A 22 -26.99 -11.35 -6.08
CA TRP A 22 -26.83 -12.39 -5.06
C TRP A 22 -26.00 -13.59 -5.54
N LYS A 23 -25.91 -13.84 -6.86
CA LYS A 23 -24.96 -14.81 -7.48
C LYS A 23 -23.51 -14.32 -7.61
N CYS A 24 -23.17 -13.09 -7.20
CA CYS A 24 -21.78 -12.61 -7.09
C CYS A 24 -20.95 -13.43 -6.08
N LYS A 25 -21.62 -14.26 -5.27
CA LYS A 25 -21.03 -15.28 -4.38
C LYS A 25 -20.34 -16.44 -5.13
N GLU A 26 -20.66 -16.68 -6.41
CA GLU A 26 -20.20 -17.87 -7.15
C GLU A 26 -19.11 -17.57 -8.21
N GLN A 27 -18.92 -16.32 -8.65
CA GLN A 27 -17.92 -15.95 -9.69
C GLN A 27 -17.18 -14.62 -9.39
N GLY A 28 -17.10 -14.24 -8.11
CA GLY A 28 -16.97 -12.86 -7.59
C GLY A 28 -15.74 -12.00 -7.91
N TYR A 29 -15.47 -11.67 -9.17
CA TYR A 29 -14.47 -10.64 -9.52
C TYR A 29 -14.86 -9.71 -10.69
N CYS A 30 -15.78 -10.08 -11.58
CA CYS A 30 -15.97 -9.37 -12.86
C CYS A 30 -16.64 -7.98 -12.72
N ALA A 31 -17.63 -7.79 -11.82
CA ALA A 31 -18.36 -6.52 -11.70
C ALA A 31 -17.50 -5.35 -11.17
N ILE A 32 -16.57 -5.63 -10.25
CA ILE A 32 -15.67 -4.62 -9.69
C ILE A 32 -14.64 -4.19 -10.74
N CYS A 33 -14.12 -5.14 -11.52
CA CYS A 33 -13.12 -4.86 -12.56
C CYS A 33 -13.73 -4.04 -13.71
N SER A 34 -14.96 -4.35 -14.13
CA SER A 34 -15.66 -3.60 -15.18
C SER A 34 -15.99 -2.16 -14.74
N GLY A 35 -16.38 -1.95 -13.48
CA GLY A 35 -16.60 -0.62 -12.93
C GLY A 35 -15.32 0.21 -12.82
N TYR A 36 -14.18 -0.44 -12.53
CA TYR A 36 -12.88 0.24 -12.47
C TYR A 36 -12.42 0.71 -13.85
N LYS A 37 -12.67 -0.03 -14.94
CA LYS A 37 -12.15 0.34 -16.28
C LYS A 37 -12.56 1.76 -16.73
N GLY A 38 -13.79 2.19 -16.45
CA GLY A 38 -14.28 3.52 -16.86
C GLY A 38 -13.97 4.66 -15.87
N CYS A 39 -13.64 4.34 -14.61
CA CYS A 39 -13.47 5.35 -13.56
C CYS A 39 -12.20 6.23 -13.71
N PRO A 40 -11.03 5.69 -14.11
CA PRO A 40 -9.84 6.49 -14.37
C PRO A 40 -10.01 7.53 -15.47
N ASP A 41 -10.77 7.21 -16.52
CA ASP A 41 -10.99 8.13 -17.65
C ASP A 41 -11.91 9.28 -17.26
N GLU A 42 -12.99 8.99 -16.51
CA GLU A 42 -13.85 10.03 -15.92
C GLU A 42 -13.08 10.91 -14.92
N PHE A 43 -12.29 10.29 -14.04
CA PHE A 43 -11.44 11.03 -13.11
C PHE A 43 -10.42 11.90 -13.86
N ALA A 44 -9.86 11.41 -14.97
CA ALA A 44 -8.95 12.19 -15.79
C ALA A 44 -9.65 13.37 -16.48
N SER A 45 -10.91 13.21 -16.88
CA SER A 45 -11.74 14.30 -17.41
C SER A 45 -12.00 15.37 -16.36
N ASP A 46 -12.36 14.97 -15.13
CA ASP A 46 -12.74 15.92 -14.08
C ASP A 46 -11.54 16.60 -13.42
N SER A 47 -10.43 15.87 -13.23
CA SER A 47 -9.24 16.35 -12.51
C SER A 47 -8.10 16.81 -13.43
N GLY A 48 -8.15 16.47 -14.73
CA GLY A 48 -7.03 16.64 -15.65
C GLY A 48 -5.85 15.67 -15.42
N LEU A 49 -5.96 14.74 -14.47
CA LEU A 49 -4.88 13.81 -14.12
C LEU A 49 -5.05 12.44 -14.78
N LYS A 50 -4.06 12.01 -15.56
CA LYS A 50 -4.05 10.68 -16.22
C LYS A 50 -3.25 9.66 -15.43
N VAL A 51 -3.77 8.43 -15.36
CA VAL A 51 -3.05 7.29 -14.77
C VAL A 51 -1.85 6.92 -15.64
N ASN A 52 -0.71 6.65 -15.01
CA ASN A 52 0.49 6.20 -15.71
C ASN A 52 0.51 4.65 -15.76
N PRO A 53 0.28 4.02 -16.92
CA PRO A 53 0.22 2.57 -17.03
C PRO A 53 1.55 1.87 -16.73
N ASN A 54 2.68 2.57 -16.86
CA ASN A 54 4.01 2.01 -16.57
C ASN A 54 4.31 1.96 -15.07
N LYS A 55 3.63 2.78 -14.26
CA LYS A 55 3.77 2.80 -12.79
C LYS A 55 2.65 2.05 -12.08
N SER A 56 1.56 1.77 -12.79
CA SER A 56 0.39 1.07 -12.27
C SER A 56 0.47 -0.42 -12.56
N GLN A 57 0.26 -1.22 -11.53
CA GLN A 57 0.26 -2.68 -11.61
C GLN A 57 -0.94 -3.25 -10.89
N VAL A 58 -1.45 -4.38 -11.37
CA VAL A 58 -2.53 -5.12 -10.73
C VAL A 58 -1.94 -6.35 -10.05
N ILE A 59 -2.18 -6.48 -8.76
CA ILE A 59 -1.79 -7.68 -8.00
C ILE A 59 -3.06 -8.44 -7.65
N VAL A 60 -3.13 -9.70 -8.07
CA VAL A 60 -4.23 -10.59 -7.73
C VAL A 60 -3.76 -11.64 -6.73
N SER A 61 -4.12 -11.45 -5.45
CA SER A 61 -3.84 -12.44 -4.41
C SER A 61 -4.85 -13.59 -4.44
N ARG A 62 -4.38 -14.83 -4.34
CA ARG A 62 -5.22 -16.05 -4.17
C ARG A 62 -6.35 -16.20 -5.22
N ALA A 63 -6.00 -16.29 -6.50
CA ALA A 63 -6.94 -16.59 -7.58
C ALA A 63 -6.37 -17.64 -8.54
N ALA A 64 -7.26 -18.36 -9.24
CA ALA A 64 -6.87 -19.26 -10.33
C ALA A 64 -6.26 -18.48 -11.50
N GLN A 65 -5.35 -19.10 -12.26
CA GLN A 65 -4.61 -18.43 -13.33
C GLN A 65 -5.53 -17.88 -14.43
N SER A 66 -6.62 -18.57 -14.73
CA SER A 66 -7.65 -18.11 -15.68
C SER A 66 -8.28 -16.79 -15.25
N ILE A 67 -8.65 -16.68 -13.96
CA ILE A 67 -9.27 -15.48 -13.38
C ILE A 67 -8.26 -14.32 -13.34
N ARG A 68 -6.98 -14.60 -13.03
CA ARG A 68 -5.93 -13.58 -13.05
C ARG A 68 -5.79 -12.95 -14.44
N TYR A 69 -5.72 -13.79 -15.46
CA TYR A 69 -5.61 -13.33 -16.84
C TYR A 69 -6.81 -12.47 -17.26
N GLU A 70 -8.02 -12.88 -16.89
CA GLU A 70 -9.25 -12.12 -17.16
C GLU A 70 -9.21 -10.73 -16.49
N ILE A 71 -8.83 -10.67 -15.20
CA ILE A 71 -8.73 -9.41 -14.46
C ILE A 71 -7.69 -8.47 -15.09
N VAL A 72 -6.51 -9.00 -15.41
CA VAL A 72 -5.43 -8.24 -16.04
C VAL A 72 -5.87 -7.68 -17.39
N ASN A 73 -6.56 -8.49 -18.20
CA ASN A 73 -7.07 -8.09 -19.51
C ASN A 73 -8.18 -7.04 -19.42
N ILE A 74 -9.07 -7.13 -18.43
CA ILE A 74 -10.11 -6.12 -18.18
C ILE A 74 -9.45 -4.79 -17.79
N MET A 75 -8.50 -4.84 -16.85
CA MET A 75 -7.88 -3.67 -16.23
C MET A 75 -6.85 -2.97 -17.15
N GLY A 76 -6.19 -3.70 -18.05
CA GLY A 76 -5.21 -3.14 -19.00
C GLY A 76 -3.87 -2.72 -18.38
N PHE A 77 -3.57 -3.15 -17.15
CA PHE A 77 -2.29 -2.90 -16.47
C PHE A 77 -1.43 -4.17 -16.40
N GLN A 78 -0.13 -4.02 -16.18
CA GLN A 78 0.78 -5.14 -15.99
C GLN A 78 0.46 -5.89 -14.68
N GLU A 79 0.60 -7.22 -14.70
CA GLU A 79 0.48 -8.05 -13.50
C GLU A 79 1.71 -7.82 -12.60
N GLY A 80 1.47 -7.47 -11.34
CA GLY A 80 2.50 -7.29 -10.32
C GLY A 80 2.54 -8.47 -9.34
N SER A 81 3.71 -8.69 -8.73
CA SER A 81 3.90 -9.70 -7.68
C SER A 81 4.24 -9.07 -6.33
N LEU A 82 3.82 -9.72 -5.24
CA LEU A 82 4.24 -9.33 -3.89
C LEU A 82 5.63 -9.92 -3.59
N PRO A 83 6.47 -9.22 -2.81
CA PRO A 83 6.19 -7.98 -2.07
C PRO A 83 6.43 -6.69 -2.90
N ILE A 84 5.48 -5.75 -2.88
CA ILE A 84 5.64 -4.43 -3.53
C ILE A 84 6.15 -3.41 -2.52
N ARG A 85 6.99 -2.46 -2.96
CA ARG A 85 7.41 -1.33 -2.12
C ARG A 85 6.48 -0.15 -2.30
N TYR A 86 5.83 0.28 -1.21
CA TYR A 86 5.03 1.50 -1.19
C TYR A 86 5.62 2.49 -0.20
N LEU A 87 5.92 3.71 -0.67
CA LEU A 87 6.57 4.77 0.12
C LEU A 87 7.87 4.32 0.82
N GLY A 88 8.58 3.37 0.23
CA GLY A 88 9.84 2.85 0.75
C GLY A 88 9.70 1.81 1.86
N VAL A 89 8.50 1.26 2.07
CA VAL A 89 8.20 0.14 2.97
C VAL A 89 7.66 -1.04 2.15
N PRO A 90 8.10 -2.28 2.41
CA PRO A 90 7.53 -3.44 1.73
C PRO A 90 6.09 -3.68 2.22
N LEU A 91 5.15 -3.66 1.28
CA LEU A 91 3.80 -4.16 1.45
C LEU A 91 3.85 -5.68 1.36
N VAL A 92 3.82 -6.32 2.52
CA VAL A 92 3.77 -7.78 2.66
C VAL A 92 2.42 -8.17 3.24
N SER A 93 1.82 -9.24 2.71
CA SER A 93 0.55 -9.79 3.24
C SER A 93 0.74 -10.57 4.55
N THR A 94 1.99 -10.88 4.93
CA THR A 94 2.36 -11.69 6.10
C THR A 94 3.03 -10.84 7.18
N LYS A 95 3.33 -11.44 8.34
CA LYS A 95 4.16 -10.79 9.36
C LYS A 95 5.50 -10.38 8.75
N LEU A 96 5.98 -9.20 9.14
CA LEU A 96 7.26 -8.66 8.69
C LEU A 96 8.40 -9.57 9.14
N SER A 97 9.16 -10.09 8.19
CA SER A 97 10.37 -10.86 8.47
C SER A 97 11.55 -9.92 8.74
N ILE A 98 12.58 -10.41 9.43
CA ILE A 98 13.86 -9.68 9.57
C ILE A 98 14.44 -9.32 8.20
N ALA A 99 14.23 -10.18 7.19
CA ALA A 99 14.64 -9.91 5.81
C ALA A 99 13.94 -8.67 5.21
N ASP A 100 12.67 -8.44 5.54
CA ASP A 100 11.89 -7.30 5.05
C ASP A 100 12.32 -5.98 5.73
N CYS A 101 12.96 -6.06 6.90
CA CYS A 101 13.56 -4.92 7.60
C CYS A 101 14.94 -4.53 7.04
N ARG A 102 15.56 -5.33 6.16
CA ARG A 102 16.87 -5.03 5.59
C ARG A 102 16.96 -3.64 4.92
N PRO A 103 15.96 -3.18 4.14
CA PRO A 103 15.97 -1.84 3.57
C PRO A 103 15.92 -0.73 4.62
N LEU A 104 15.32 -0.97 5.79
CA LEU A 104 15.36 -0.03 6.91
C LEU A 104 16.77 0.06 7.48
N LEU A 105 17.40 -1.09 7.73
CA LEU A 105 18.78 -1.15 8.25
C LEU A 105 19.76 -0.45 7.29
N GLN A 106 19.68 -0.73 5.99
CA GLN A 106 20.51 -0.06 4.99
C GLN A 106 20.32 1.46 4.97
N LYS A 107 19.08 1.95 5.17
CA LYS A 107 18.81 3.40 5.28
C LYS A 107 19.39 4.01 6.55
N ILE A 108 19.36 3.27 7.66
CA ILE A 108 19.96 3.70 8.93
C ILE A 108 21.48 3.77 8.76
N ASP A 109 22.11 2.71 8.24
CA ASP A 109 23.55 2.64 8.02
C ASP A 109 24.04 3.75 7.08
N ALA A 110 23.33 3.99 5.99
CA ALA A 110 23.66 5.07 5.06
C ALA A 110 23.59 6.46 5.72
N ARG A 111 22.63 6.69 6.63
CA ARG A 111 22.55 7.95 7.38
C ARG A 111 23.62 8.06 8.45
N LEU A 112 23.93 6.98 9.16
CA LEU A 112 25.01 6.94 10.14
C LEU A 112 26.36 7.23 9.47
N ALA A 113 26.63 6.63 8.32
CA ALA A 113 27.80 6.92 7.51
C ALA A 113 27.84 8.41 7.12
N GLY A 114 26.73 8.96 6.62
CA GLY A 114 26.65 10.39 6.30
C GLY A 114 26.89 11.32 7.50
N TRP A 115 26.40 10.97 8.69
CA TRP A 115 26.57 11.78 9.90
C TRP A 115 27.94 11.65 10.54
N SER A 116 28.67 10.57 10.27
CA SER A 116 30.06 10.41 10.74
C SER A 116 30.96 11.54 10.26
N HIS A 117 30.66 12.11 9.08
CA HIS A 117 31.39 13.23 8.49
C HIS A 117 30.96 14.61 9.00
N LEU A 118 29.92 14.71 9.83
CA LEU A 118 29.45 15.98 10.36
C LEU A 118 30.30 16.43 11.57
N ASN A 119 30.76 17.68 11.51
CA ASN A 119 31.50 18.31 12.61
C ASN A 119 30.55 18.82 13.71
N LEU A 120 29.81 17.89 14.32
CA LEU A 120 28.87 18.12 15.41
C LEU A 120 29.51 17.80 16.76
N SER A 121 29.09 18.54 17.79
CA SER A 121 29.41 18.18 19.19
C SER A 121 28.82 16.81 19.54
N PHE A 122 29.38 16.15 20.55
CA PHE A 122 28.87 14.85 21.04
C PHE A 122 27.38 14.89 21.38
N ALA A 123 26.94 15.97 22.06
CA ALA A 123 25.54 16.21 22.38
C ALA A 123 24.68 16.36 21.11
N GLY A 124 25.18 17.10 20.09
CA GLY A 124 24.51 17.27 18.81
C GLY A 124 24.33 15.94 18.06
N ARG A 125 25.36 15.10 18.02
CA ARG A 125 25.30 13.76 17.40
C ARG A 125 24.28 12.87 18.10
N THR A 126 24.27 12.87 19.44
CA THR A 126 23.35 12.04 20.24
C THR A 126 21.90 12.48 20.03
N GLN A 127 21.64 13.79 20.01
CA GLN A 127 20.30 14.32 19.78
C GLN A 127 19.81 14.06 18.34
N LEU A 128 20.69 14.21 17.34
CA LEU A 128 20.38 13.90 15.94
C LEU A 128 20.03 12.42 15.76
N LEU A 129 20.83 11.53 16.34
CA LEU A 129 20.58 10.10 16.30
C LEU A 129 19.22 9.78 16.93
N ARG A 130 18.95 10.31 18.12
CA ARG A 130 17.71 10.04 18.85
C ARG A 130 16.47 10.53 18.08
N SER A 131 16.50 11.75 17.54
CA SER A 131 15.36 12.32 16.83
C SER A 131 15.06 11.59 15.53
N VAL A 132 16.08 11.34 14.71
CA VAL A 132 15.89 10.71 13.40
C VAL A 132 15.56 9.23 13.53
N MET A 133 16.24 8.50 14.42
CA MET A 133 15.93 7.09 14.65
C MET A 133 14.52 6.94 15.21
N SER A 134 14.11 7.76 16.17
CA SER A 134 12.75 7.72 16.70
C SER A 134 11.70 7.98 15.62
N ALA A 135 11.91 8.98 14.76
CA ALA A 135 11.00 9.27 13.66
C ALA A 135 10.89 8.12 12.64
N MET A 136 12.02 7.47 12.29
CA MET A 136 12.02 6.31 11.39
C MET A 136 11.27 5.12 11.97
N HIS A 137 11.53 4.79 13.24
CA HIS A 137 10.85 3.70 13.93
C HIS A 137 9.35 3.98 14.02
N ALA A 138 8.96 5.21 14.39
CA ALA A 138 7.56 5.61 14.46
C ALA A 138 6.85 5.49 13.09
N TYR A 139 7.51 5.90 12.01
CA TYR A 139 6.97 5.76 10.65
C TYR A 139 6.70 4.29 10.29
N TRP A 140 7.68 3.40 10.49
CA TRP A 140 7.50 1.97 10.22
C TRP A 140 6.44 1.33 11.13
N ALA A 141 6.44 1.68 12.42
CA ALA A 141 5.45 1.19 13.38
C ALA A 141 4.02 1.66 13.08
N SER A 142 3.85 2.84 12.46
CA SER A 142 2.53 3.34 12.06
C SER A 142 1.92 2.55 10.89
N ILE A 143 2.77 2.03 9.99
CA ILE A 143 2.34 1.27 8.81
C ILE A 143 2.06 -0.18 9.19
N PHE A 144 2.92 -0.79 10.00
CA PHE A 144 2.71 -2.15 10.48
C PHE A 144 1.86 -2.11 11.75
N LEU A 145 0.56 -2.39 11.60
CA LEU A 145 -0.33 -2.59 12.75
C LEU A 145 0.23 -3.67 13.68
N LEU A 146 0.88 -3.26 14.77
CA LEU A 146 1.11 -4.11 15.92
C LEU A 146 -0.25 -4.50 16.48
N ARG A 147 -0.68 -5.72 16.19
CA ARG A 147 -1.94 -6.26 16.68
C ARG A 147 -1.92 -6.16 18.22
N ARG A 148 -2.79 -5.34 18.82
CA ARG A 148 -2.90 -5.14 20.29
C ARG A 148 -2.91 -6.43 21.11
N GLN A 149 -3.30 -7.55 20.51
CA GLN A 149 -3.26 -8.87 21.13
C GLN A 149 -1.87 -9.30 21.62
N SER A 150 -0.77 -8.83 21.02
CA SER A 150 0.59 -9.15 21.50
C SER A 150 1.03 -8.30 22.70
N LEU A 151 0.41 -7.13 22.94
CA LEU A 151 0.74 -6.23 24.06
C LEU A 151 0.00 -6.59 25.36
N ARG A 152 -1.04 -7.44 25.31
CA ARG A 152 -1.73 -7.93 26.53
C ARG A 152 -0.97 -9.03 27.26
N LYS A 153 0.02 -9.67 26.64
CA LYS A 153 0.81 -10.76 27.27
C LYS A 153 2.04 -10.28 28.04
N SER A 154 2.34 -8.99 28.03
CA SER A 154 3.47 -8.40 28.77
C SER A 154 3.01 -7.60 29.98
N LYS A 155 1.97 -8.07 30.67
CA LYS A 155 1.72 -7.64 32.05
C LYS A 155 2.47 -8.63 32.93
N PRO A 156 3.62 -8.26 33.53
CA PRO A 156 4.24 -9.13 34.52
C PRO A 156 3.28 -9.27 35.70
N GLU A 157 3.00 -10.52 36.07
CA GLU A 157 2.62 -10.86 37.44
C GLU A 157 3.84 -10.68 38.36
#